data_AF-A0A1M5X9Y7-F1
#
_entry.id   AF-A0A1M5X9Y7-F1
#
_cell.length_a   1.000
_cell.length_b   1.000
_cell.length_c   1.000
_cell.angle_alpha   90.00
_cell.angle_beta   90.00
_cell.angle_gamma   90.00
#
_symmetry.space_group_name_H-M   'P 1'
#
loop_
_entity.id
_entity.type
_entity.pdbx_description
1 polymer ?
#
loop_
_entity_poly.entity_id
_entity_poly.type
_entity_poly.pdbx_seq_one_letter_code
_entity_poly.pdbx_strand_id
1 'polypeptide(L)'
;MIVVKEFPNKQFSSKSELFKALKEHKDIIVSAKKAEIYKSCEKGLSVVTNQMLISKFSEASKSFEIDDDYYYFVVNSSNILDSHSDLHIPGNWDKTVKEQQGKVYLVWDHTLIRTEIIAMKNDVEMLTAEIPFKSIGKNYEGSTYCLIYKVRKDKIVNEDAKKWLNEGFEFEASVRMQYVDIDLAIDSNDEDYEKEKTIFDTYYPQIANKSDYEDIFYFWVVKQAKNVLESSLVMFGSNPATGRIQENEEPVKSTLINIEPADATHGEQNKNINDLFLI
;
A
#
# COMPACT_ATOMS: atom_id res chain seq x y z
N MET A 1 -25.82 -10.55 -3.58
CA MET A 1 -25.93 -9.11 -3.84
C MET A 1 -24.53 -8.54 -3.94
N ILE A 2 -24.27 -7.71 -4.94
CA ILE A 2 -22.94 -7.12 -5.19
C ILE A 2 -22.93 -5.70 -4.62
N VAL A 3 -21.90 -5.36 -3.85
CA VAL A 3 -21.68 -4.04 -3.27
C VAL A 3 -20.33 -3.53 -3.74
N VAL A 4 -20.27 -2.27 -4.14
CA VAL A 4 -19.06 -1.64 -4.70
C VAL A 4 -18.85 -0.25 -4.13
N LYS A 5 -17.60 0.21 -4.07
CA LYS A 5 -17.26 1.52 -3.47
C LYS A 5 -17.78 2.71 -4.28
N GLU A 6 -17.97 2.54 -5.59
CA GLU A 6 -18.52 3.58 -6.47
C GLU A 6 -19.99 3.91 -6.15
N PHE A 7 -20.73 2.96 -5.56
CA PHE A 7 -22.14 3.11 -5.23
C PHE A 7 -22.42 2.67 -3.79
N PRO A 8 -21.96 3.43 -2.77
CA PRO A 8 -21.98 2.98 -1.37
C PRO A 8 -23.40 2.74 -0.81
N ASN A 9 -24.40 3.38 -1.40
CA ASN A 9 -25.80 3.28 -0.99
C ASN A 9 -26.63 2.36 -1.91
N LYS A 10 -25.98 1.54 -2.75
CA LYS A 10 -26.65 0.65 -3.70
C LYS A 10 -26.10 -0.76 -3.60
N GLN A 11 -27.00 -1.71 -3.82
CA GLN A 11 -26.65 -3.11 -4.00
C GLN A 11 -27.18 -3.55 -5.36
N PHE A 12 -26.44 -4.41 -6.04
CA PHE A 12 -26.80 -4.93 -7.36
C PHE A 12 -27.17 -6.40 -7.24
N SER A 13 -28.23 -6.81 -7.94
CA SER A 13 -28.67 -8.21 -7.93
C SER A 13 -27.84 -9.08 -8.88
N SER A 14 -27.23 -8.46 -9.91
CA SER A 14 -26.43 -9.15 -10.93
C SER A 14 -25.25 -8.31 -11.43
N LYS A 15 -24.27 -8.98 -12.07
CA LYS A 15 -23.13 -8.32 -12.75
C LYS A 15 -23.61 -7.38 -13.86
N SER A 16 -24.64 -7.77 -14.60
CA SER A 16 -25.23 -6.95 -15.68
C SER A 16 -25.78 -5.61 -15.17
N GLU A 17 -26.52 -5.62 -14.05
CA GLU A 17 -27.02 -4.38 -13.43
C GLU A 17 -25.89 -3.46 -12.96
N LEU A 18 -24.83 -4.04 -12.41
CA LEU A 18 -23.65 -3.29 -11.99
C LEU A 18 -22.92 -2.68 -13.20
N PHE A 19 -22.65 -3.46 -14.23
CA PHE A 19 -21.96 -3.00 -15.44
C PHE A 19 -22.71 -1.85 -16.11
N LYS A 20 -24.04 -1.97 -16.20
CA LYS A 20 -24.89 -0.90 -16.71
C LYS A 20 -24.73 0.38 -15.89
N ALA A 21 -24.79 0.29 -14.56
CA ALA A 21 -24.62 1.45 -13.71
C ALA A 21 -23.22 2.07 -13.80
N LEU A 22 -22.16 1.25 -13.84
CA LEU A 22 -20.78 1.71 -14.01
C LEU A 22 -20.60 2.45 -15.33
N LYS A 23 -21.15 1.93 -16.43
CA LYS A 23 -21.06 2.54 -17.76
C LYS A 23 -21.88 3.83 -17.84
N GLU A 24 -23.13 3.83 -17.36
CA GLU A 24 -24.01 5.01 -17.33
C GLU A 24 -23.42 6.17 -16.52
N HIS A 25 -22.69 5.88 -15.43
CA HIS A 25 -22.11 6.89 -14.54
C HIS A 25 -20.60 7.06 -14.70
N LYS A 26 -20.00 6.47 -15.74
CA LYS A 26 -18.54 6.41 -15.96
C LYS A 26 -17.90 7.77 -15.84
N ASP A 27 -18.42 8.77 -16.57
CA ASP A 27 -17.84 10.11 -16.61
C ASP A 27 -17.88 10.82 -15.25
N ILE A 28 -18.96 10.61 -14.48
CA ILE A 28 -19.12 11.18 -13.13
C ILE A 28 -18.14 10.50 -12.16
N ILE A 29 -18.04 9.17 -12.21
CA ILE A 29 -17.11 8.41 -11.36
C ILE A 29 -15.67 8.80 -11.68
N VAL A 30 -15.30 8.85 -12.96
CA VAL A 30 -13.97 9.28 -13.42
C VAL A 30 -13.68 10.71 -12.97
N SER A 31 -14.64 11.62 -13.12
CA SER A 31 -14.47 13.01 -12.69
C SER A 31 -14.28 13.12 -11.17
N ALA A 32 -15.05 12.38 -10.38
CA ALA A 32 -14.91 12.33 -8.93
C ALA A 32 -13.53 11.76 -8.53
N LYS A 33 -13.13 10.62 -9.12
CA LYS A 33 -11.83 9.99 -8.89
C LYS A 33 -10.66 10.92 -9.24
N LYS A 34 -10.78 11.71 -10.31
CA LYS A 34 -9.74 12.67 -10.72
C LYS A 34 -9.72 13.94 -9.86
N ALA A 35 -10.84 14.33 -9.26
CA ALA A 35 -10.93 15.51 -8.39
C ALA A 35 -10.33 15.25 -7.00
N GLU A 36 -10.34 14.00 -6.55
CA GLU A 36 -9.84 13.60 -5.25
C GLU A 36 -8.30 13.52 -5.20
N ILE A 37 -7.74 13.81 -4.02
CA ILE A 37 -6.33 13.59 -3.71
C ILE A 37 -6.27 12.40 -2.75
N TYR A 38 -5.65 11.33 -3.22
CA TYR A 38 -5.49 10.08 -2.47
C TYR A 38 -4.16 10.05 -1.73
N LYS A 39 -4.12 9.28 -0.65
CA LYS A 39 -2.90 8.73 -0.09
C LYS A 39 -2.91 7.23 -0.34
N SER A 40 -1.87 6.68 -0.95
CA SER A 40 -1.90 5.26 -1.36
C SER A 40 -2.04 4.30 -0.17
N CYS A 41 -1.56 4.69 1.01
CA CYS A 41 -1.78 3.94 2.25
C CYS A 41 -3.26 3.84 2.67
N GLU A 42 -4.14 4.76 2.27
CA GLU A 42 -5.57 4.66 2.59
C GLU A 42 -6.32 3.73 1.62
N LYS A 43 -5.66 3.30 0.53
CA LYS A 43 -6.26 2.50 -0.54
C LYS A 43 -5.87 1.02 -0.55
N GLY A 44 -4.89 0.62 0.24
CA GLY A 44 -4.34 -0.74 0.19
C GLY A 44 -3.00 -0.85 -0.54
N LEU A 45 -2.43 0.27 -0.98
CA LEU A 45 -1.24 0.32 -1.84
C LEU A 45 0.00 0.80 -1.09
N SER A 46 0.03 0.63 0.23
CA SER A 46 1.27 0.82 0.96
C SER A 46 2.28 -0.25 0.61
N VAL A 47 3.54 0.16 0.57
CA VAL A 47 4.68 -0.67 0.21
C VAL A 47 5.71 -0.56 1.32
N VAL A 48 6.27 -1.71 1.71
CA VAL A 48 7.33 -1.72 2.72
C VAL A 48 8.57 -1.14 2.07
N THR A 49 9.08 -0.05 2.61
CA THR A 49 10.40 0.46 2.25
C THR A 49 11.40 -0.12 3.23
N ASN A 50 12.09 -1.17 2.80
CA ASN A 50 13.21 -1.73 3.53
C ASN A 50 14.49 -1.55 2.70
N GLN A 51 15.39 -0.69 3.17
CA GLN A 51 16.66 -0.39 2.50
C GLN A 51 17.52 -1.65 2.30
N MET A 52 17.53 -2.56 3.28
CA MET A 52 18.29 -3.83 3.19
C MET A 52 17.74 -4.76 2.10
N LEU A 53 16.41 -4.86 1.95
CA LEU A 53 15.80 -5.67 0.89
C LEU A 53 16.06 -5.09 -0.49
N ILE A 54 16.06 -3.76 -0.60
CA ILE A 54 16.36 -3.04 -1.84
C ILE A 54 17.83 -3.22 -2.22
N SER A 55 18.77 -3.08 -1.28
CA SER A 55 20.21 -3.39 -1.46
C SER A 55 20.46 -4.81 -1.95
N LYS A 56 19.88 -5.82 -1.29
CA LYS A 56 19.99 -7.23 -1.70
C LYS A 56 19.50 -7.48 -3.13
N PHE A 57 18.45 -6.77 -3.55
CA PHE A 57 17.96 -6.87 -4.92
C PHE A 57 18.94 -6.27 -5.93
N SER A 58 19.50 -5.09 -5.65
CA SER A 58 20.48 -4.43 -6.53
C SER A 58 21.72 -5.31 -6.75
N GLU A 59 22.24 -5.95 -5.71
CA GLU A 59 23.37 -6.88 -5.84
C GLU A 59 23.05 -8.07 -6.75
N ALA A 60 21.80 -8.54 -6.72
CA ALA A 60 21.32 -9.64 -7.55
C ALA A 60 20.93 -9.21 -8.98
N SER A 61 20.70 -7.91 -9.22
CA SER A 61 20.14 -7.37 -10.46
C SER A 61 21.00 -6.26 -11.06
N LYS A 62 21.55 -6.50 -12.26
CA LYS A 62 22.31 -5.49 -13.01
C LYS A 62 21.46 -4.32 -13.55
N SER A 63 20.15 -4.31 -13.33
CA SER A 63 19.23 -3.28 -13.86
C SER A 63 19.08 -2.06 -12.97
N PHE A 64 19.51 -2.12 -11.71
CA PHE A 64 19.30 -1.08 -10.72
C PHE A 64 20.48 -1.03 -9.75
N GLU A 65 21.33 -0.02 -9.86
CA GLU A 65 22.47 0.20 -8.94
C GLU A 65 22.04 1.09 -7.77
N ILE A 66 22.36 0.63 -6.56
CA ILE A 66 22.16 1.38 -5.32
C ILE A 66 23.48 2.00 -4.91
N ASP A 67 23.40 3.28 -4.55
CA ASP A 67 24.49 4.04 -3.98
C ASP A 67 24.32 4.09 -2.45
N ASP A 68 25.35 3.64 -1.72
CA ASP A 68 25.37 3.59 -0.26
C ASP A 68 25.25 4.98 0.40
N ASP A 69 25.51 6.07 -0.32
CA ASP A 69 25.32 7.43 0.18
C ASP A 69 23.85 7.90 0.10
N TYR A 70 22.95 7.06 -0.39
CA TYR A 70 21.54 7.37 -0.62
C TYR A 70 20.60 6.39 0.09
N TYR A 71 19.40 6.88 0.36
CA TYR A 71 18.23 6.05 0.65
C TYR A 71 17.32 6.01 -0.58
N TYR A 72 16.72 4.86 -0.80
CA TYR A 72 15.78 4.61 -1.90
C TYR A 72 14.43 4.21 -1.31
N PHE A 73 13.47 5.12 -1.34
CA PHE A 73 12.13 4.89 -0.80
C PHE A 73 11.18 4.53 -1.94
N VAL A 74 10.72 3.29 -1.96
CA VAL A 74 9.67 2.88 -2.90
C VAL A 74 8.36 3.44 -2.36
N VAL A 75 7.76 4.42 -3.02
CA VAL A 75 6.57 5.13 -2.49
C VAL A 75 5.25 4.66 -3.12
N ASN A 76 5.33 3.93 -4.24
CA ASN A 76 4.19 3.29 -4.89
C ASN A 76 4.66 2.14 -5.79
N SER A 77 3.77 1.17 -6.02
CA SER A 77 3.96 0.07 -6.97
C SER A 77 2.74 -0.09 -7.88
N SER A 78 2.95 -0.73 -9.02
CA SER A 78 1.91 -1.07 -10.00
C SER A 78 1.51 -2.55 -9.91
N ASN A 79 0.51 -2.94 -10.70
CA ASN A 79 0.05 -4.32 -10.86
C ASN A 79 -0.56 -4.95 -9.60
N ILE A 80 -0.89 -4.13 -8.59
CA ILE A 80 -1.65 -4.55 -7.42
C ILE A 80 -3.02 -3.89 -7.53
N LEU A 81 -4.08 -4.72 -7.56
CA LEU A 81 -5.45 -4.22 -7.48
C LEU A 81 -5.70 -3.76 -6.05
N ASP A 82 -6.18 -2.53 -5.90
CA ASP A 82 -6.39 -1.93 -4.58
C ASP A 82 -7.83 -2.16 -4.05
N SER A 83 -8.09 -1.66 -2.84
CA SER A 83 -9.41 -1.83 -2.21
C SER A 83 -10.53 -0.99 -2.84
N HIS A 84 -10.21 -0.11 -3.79
CA HIS A 84 -11.14 0.68 -4.60
C HIS A 84 -11.24 0.12 -6.03
N SER A 85 -10.73 -1.09 -6.25
CA SER A 85 -10.64 -1.72 -7.56
C SER A 85 -9.87 -0.87 -8.57
N ASP A 86 -8.93 -0.05 -8.11
CA ASP A 86 -8.04 0.73 -8.97
C ASP A 86 -6.73 -0.05 -9.18
N LEU A 87 -6.31 -0.17 -10.43
CA LEU A 87 -5.11 -0.86 -10.87
C LEU A 87 -4.15 0.15 -11.49
N HIS A 88 -3.05 0.41 -10.78
CA HIS A 88 -1.93 1.18 -11.32
C HIS A 88 -1.16 0.32 -12.32
N ILE A 89 -0.91 0.84 -13.53
CA ILE A 89 -0.16 0.11 -14.57
C ILE A 89 1.26 0.68 -14.74
N PRO A 90 2.21 -0.14 -15.24
CA PRO A 90 3.55 0.33 -15.56
C PRO A 90 3.54 1.57 -16.46
N GLY A 91 4.42 2.53 -16.17
CA GLY A 91 4.53 3.80 -16.88
C GLY A 91 3.59 4.91 -16.39
N ASN A 92 2.66 4.63 -15.46
CA ASN A 92 1.72 5.65 -14.96
C ASN A 92 2.39 6.85 -14.26
N TRP A 93 3.64 6.69 -13.82
CA TRP A 93 4.47 7.71 -13.17
C TRP A 93 5.48 8.40 -14.11
N ASP A 94 5.60 8.00 -15.38
CA ASP A 94 6.63 8.51 -16.30
C ASP A 94 6.59 10.03 -16.45
N LYS A 95 5.38 10.58 -16.56
CA LYS A 95 5.17 12.04 -16.65
C LYS A 95 5.45 12.72 -15.31
N THR A 96 5.10 12.06 -14.21
CA THR A 96 5.35 12.57 -12.85
C THR A 96 6.84 12.73 -12.57
N VAL A 97 7.66 11.73 -12.90
CA VAL A 97 9.12 11.81 -12.73
C VAL A 97 9.72 13.00 -13.49
N LYS A 98 9.21 13.30 -14.69
CA LYS A 98 9.68 14.43 -15.50
C LYS A 98 9.21 15.78 -14.98
N GLU A 99 7.96 15.88 -14.53
CA GLU A 99 7.31 17.16 -14.24
C GLU A 99 7.31 17.57 -12.76
N GLN A 100 7.41 16.60 -11.84
CA GLN A 100 7.37 16.84 -10.38
C GLN A 100 8.75 16.82 -9.71
N GLN A 101 9.82 16.61 -10.47
CA GLN A 101 11.18 16.68 -9.96
C GLN A 101 11.46 18.04 -9.30
N GLY A 102 12.02 18.02 -8.09
CA GLY A 102 12.29 19.23 -7.30
C GLY A 102 11.06 19.91 -6.67
N LYS A 103 9.87 19.29 -6.74
CA LYS A 103 8.60 19.90 -6.29
C LYS A 103 7.90 19.16 -5.16
N VAL A 104 8.39 17.98 -4.78
CA VAL A 104 7.75 17.10 -3.80
C VAL A 104 8.64 16.89 -2.58
N TYR A 105 8.06 16.93 -1.38
CA TYR A 105 8.77 16.62 -0.14
C TYR A 105 8.71 15.11 0.17
N LEU A 106 9.65 14.64 1.00
CA LEU A 106 9.47 13.42 1.78
C LEU A 106 9.11 13.84 3.20
N VAL A 107 8.01 13.31 3.76
CA VAL A 107 7.51 13.70 5.09
C VAL A 107 7.11 12.51 5.94
N TRP A 108 6.84 12.74 7.22
CA TRP A 108 6.10 11.80 8.07
C TRP A 108 4.60 11.94 7.86
N ASP A 109 3.91 10.80 7.81
CA ASP A 109 2.45 10.69 7.99
C ASP A 109 1.61 11.67 7.14
N HIS A 110 2.06 11.94 5.91
CA HIS A 110 1.42 12.89 5.00
C HIS A 110 1.20 14.31 5.59
N THR A 111 2.01 14.69 6.59
CA THR A 111 1.84 15.95 7.32
C THR A 111 2.83 17.00 6.81
N LEU A 112 2.30 18.06 6.19
CA LEU A 112 3.09 19.15 5.60
C LEU A 112 3.33 20.29 6.61
N ILE A 113 4.02 19.99 7.70
CA ILE A 113 4.50 20.99 8.67
C ILE A 113 6.02 20.85 8.84
N ARG A 114 6.69 21.91 9.29
CA ARG A 114 8.17 22.00 9.28
C ARG A 114 8.85 20.86 10.05
N THR A 115 8.27 20.37 11.14
CA THR A 115 8.84 19.29 11.97
C THR A 115 8.78 17.93 11.28
N GLU A 116 7.80 17.72 10.40
CA GLU A 116 7.56 16.42 9.76
C GLU A 116 8.31 16.26 8.43
N ILE A 117 9.04 17.29 7.98
CA ILE A 117 9.81 17.22 6.73
C ILE A 117 11.04 16.36 6.95
N ILE A 118 11.08 15.20 6.28
CA ILE A 118 12.23 14.28 6.27
C ILE A 118 13.27 14.75 5.26
N ALA A 119 12.84 15.13 4.06
CA ALA A 119 13.71 15.65 3.01
C ALA A 119 13.06 16.84 2.28
N MET A 120 13.88 17.85 1.96
CA MET A 120 13.43 19.03 1.22
C MET A 120 13.20 18.69 -0.25
N LYS A 121 12.29 19.43 -0.90
CA LYS A 121 11.89 19.16 -2.29
C LYS A 121 13.00 19.04 -3.32
N ASN A 122 14.10 19.78 -3.15
CA ASN A 122 15.22 19.78 -4.10
C ASN A 122 16.19 18.62 -3.85
N ASP A 123 16.08 17.94 -2.71
CA ASP A 123 16.93 16.81 -2.33
C ASP A 123 16.24 15.46 -2.59
N VAL A 124 15.00 15.49 -3.10
CA VAL A 124 14.27 14.30 -3.57
C VAL A 124 14.49 14.15 -5.07
N GLU A 125 15.18 13.08 -5.46
CA GLU A 125 15.27 12.61 -6.85
C GLU A 125 14.20 11.52 -7.09
N MET A 126 13.28 11.77 -8.01
CA MET A 126 12.26 10.80 -8.39
C MET A 126 12.76 9.94 -9.54
N LEU A 127 12.57 8.63 -9.45
CA LEU A 127 12.88 7.70 -10.51
C LEU A 127 11.91 6.53 -10.51
N THR A 128 11.93 5.73 -11.57
CA THR A 128 11.11 4.53 -11.70
C THR A 128 11.98 3.33 -12.04
N ALA A 129 11.64 2.17 -11.47
CA ALA A 129 12.34 0.93 -11.73
C ALA A 129 11.40 -0.27 -11.61
N GLU A 130 11.74 -1.35 -12.29
CA GLU A 130 11.12 -2.65 -12.04
C GLU A 130 11.89 -3.39 -10.97
N ILE A 131 11.20 -3.78 -9.90
CA ILE A 131 11.77 -4.53 -8.78
C ILE A 131 10.84 -5.70 -8.37
N PRO A 132 11.36 -6.80 -7.80
CA PRO A 132 10.55 -7.92 -7.35
C PRO A 132 9.52 -7.50 -6.30
N PHE A 133 8.32 -8.07 -6.36
CA PHE A 133 7.30 -7.84 -5.33
C PHE A 133 7.81 -8.17 -3.92
N LYS A 134 8.62 -9.22 -3.79
CA LYS A 134 9.23 -9.63 -2.51
C LYS A 134 10.12 -8.55 -1.89
N SER A 135 10.78 -7.72 -2.70
CA SER A 135 11.65 -6.65 -2.24
C SER A 135 10.88 -5.48 -1.60
N ILE A 136 9.57 -5.39 -1.86
CA ILE A 136 8.67 -4.36 -1.28
C ILE A 136 7.70 -4.94 -0.25
N GLY A 137 8.01 -6.11 0.30
CA GLY A 137 7.21 -6.77 1.33
C GLY A 137 5.93 -7.43 0.82
N LYS A 138 5.81 -7.69 -0.49
CA LYS A 138 4.64 -8.38 -1.08
C LYS A 138 5.01 -9.79 -1.52
N ASN A 139 4.26 -10.79 -1.07
CA ASN A 139 4.52 -12.19 -1.39
C ASN A 139 3.84 -12.61 -2.71
N TYR A 140 4.06 -11.84 -3.77
CA TYR A 140 3.61 -12.17 -5.12
C TYR A 140 4.80 -12.59 -5.99
N GLU A 141 4.53 -13.36 -7.04
CA GLU A 141 5.56 -13.74 -8.02
C GLU A 141 5.84 -12.59 -9.00
N GLY A 142 7.07 -12.56 -9.53
CA GLY A 142 7.49 -11.58 -10.54
C GLY A 142 7.90 -10.22 -9.97
N SER A 143 7.84 -9.22 -10.85
CA SER A 143 8.29 -7.84 -10.61
C SER A 143 7.16 -6.84 -10.77
N THR A 144 7.36 -5.66 -10.21
CA THR A 144 6.46 -4.53 -10.30
C THR A 144 7.21 -3.26 -10.67
N TYR A 145 6.53 -2.41 -11.44
CA TYR A 145 6.96 -1.06 -11.73
C TYR A 145 6.69 -0.14 -10.53
N CYS A 146 7.75 0.50 -10.05
CA CYS A 146 7.73 1.30 -8.83
C CYS A 146 8.07 2.76 -9.07
N LEU A 147 7.45 3.65 -8.29
CA LEU A 147 7.91 5.02 -8.08
C LEU A 147 8.85 5.03 -6.88
N ILE A 148 10.04 5.59 -7.06
CA ILE A 148 11.10 5.59 -6.05
C ILE A 148 11.57 7.02 -5.81
N TYR A 149 11.72 7.38 -4.54
CA TYR A 149 12.41 8.58 -4.09
C TYR A 149 13.82 8.21 -3.68
N LYS A 150 14.81 8.77 -4.38
CA LYS A 150 16.21 8.69 -4.04
C LYS A 150 16.61 9.97 -3.31
N VAL A 151 17.14 9.84 -2.10
CA VAL A 151 17.52 10.97 -1.23
C VAL A 151 18.89 10.70 -0.64
N ARG A 152 19.82 11.67 -0.70
CA ARG A 152 21.12 11.53 -0.05
C ARG A 152 20.96 11.45 1.47
N LYS A 153 21.72 10.57 2.12
CA LYS A 153 21.66 10.36 3.58
C LYS A 153 21.99 11.65 4.36
N ASP A 154 22.91 12.48 3.84
CA ASP A 154 23.28 13.78 4.43
C ASP A 154 22.23 14.89 4.21
N LYS A 155 21.17 14.62 3.44
CA LYS A 155 20.05 15.54 3.17
C LYS A 155 18.77 15.21 3.92
N ILE A 156 18.79 14.17 4.76
CA ILE A 156 17.72 13.93 5.72
C ILE A 156 17.81 15.00 6.82
N VAL A 157 16.81 15.88 6.89
CA VAL A 157 16.79 17.05 7.79
C VAL A 157 16.05 16.80 9.10
N ASN A 158 15.23 15.76 9.17
CA ASN A 158 14.57 15.32 10.40
C ASN A 158 15.50 14.37 11.17
N GLU A 159 15.91 14.76 12.37
CA GLU A 159 16.89 14.02 13.19
C GLU A 159 16.34 12.65 13.67
N ASP A 160 15.05 12.58 14.02
CA ASP A 160 14.42 11.31 14.42
C ASP A 160 14.36 10.33 13.24
N ALA A 161 14.00 10.80 12.06
CA ALA A 161 14.02 10.00 10.84
C ALA A 161 15.42 9.52 10.50
N LYS A 162 16.41 10.41 10.59
CA LYS A 162 17.80 10.04 10.37
C LYS A 162 18.26 8.96 11.34
N LYS A 163 17.92 9.09 12.63
CA LYS A 163 18.20 8.08 13.64
C LYS A 163 17.54 6.75 13.30
N TRP A 164 16.24 6.73 13.06
CA TRP A 164 15.48 5.50 12.81
C TRP A 164 15.91 4.79 11.53
N LEU A 165 16.18 5.54 10.45
CA LEU A 165 16.71 4.99 9.20
C LEU A 165 18.11 4.38 9.38
N ASN A 166 18.97 4.99 10.23
CA ASN A 166 20.28 4.44 10.55
C ASN A 166 20.21 3.21 11.45
N GLU A 167 19.24 3.16 12.36
CA GLU A 167 18.96 1.99 13.22
C GLU A 167 18.28 0.85 12.44
N GLY A 168 17.87 1.09 11.20
CA GLY A 168 17.29 0.07 10.32
C GLY A 168 15.82 -0.21 10.60
N PHE A 169 15.08 0.74 11.20
CA PHE A 169 13.65 0.62 11.36
C PHE A 169 12.95 0.54 10.01
N GLU A 170 11.96 -0.34 9.92
CA GLU A 170 11.13 -0.53 8.74
C GLU A 170 9.95 0.44 8.76
N PHE A 171 9.69 1.05 7.61
CA PHE A 171 8.53 1.90 7.39
C PHE A 171 7.77 1.42 6.16
N GLU A 172 6.47 1.69 6.14
CA GLU A 172 5.75 1.70 4.89
C GLU A 172 5.85 3.09 4.26
N ALA A 173 5.69 3.15 2.95
CA ALA A 173 5.67 4.40 2.22
C ALA A 173 4.36 4.57 1.47
N SER A 174 4.00 5.82 1.28
CA SER A 174 2.74 6.21 0.67
C SER A 174 2.92 7.45 -0.18
N VAL A 175 2.37 7.41 -1.39
CA VAL A 175 2.34 8.55 -2.29
C VAL A 175 1.07 9.35 -2.08
N ARG A 176 1.19 10.68 -1.98
CA ARG A 176 0.03 11.56 -2.17
C ARG A 176 -0.18 11.77 -3.66
N MET A 177 -1.33 11.36 -4.17
CA MET A 177 -1.54 11.25 -5.61
C MET A 177 -2.90 11.75 -6.07
N GLN A 178 -2.96 12.14 -7.34
CA GLN A 178 -4.19 12.48 -8.04
C GLN A 178 -4.20 11.77 -9.40
N TYR A 179 -5.35 11.21 -9.78
CA TYR A 179 -5.49 10.56 -11.08
C TYR A 179 -5.61 11.58 -12.21
N VAL A 180 -4.94 11.28 -13.33
CA VAL A 180 -4.96 12.12 -14.53
C VAL A 180 -5.66 11.41 -15.67
N ASP A 181 -5.31 10.13 -15.89
CA ASP A 181 -5.91 9.28 -16.91
C ASP A 181 -6.30 7.94 -16.29
N ILE A 182 -7.58 7.59 -16.45
CA ILE A 182 -8.22 6.45 -15.81
C ILE A 182 -9.30 5.89 -16.73
N ASP A 183 -9.29 4.58 -16.93
CA ASP A 183 -10.23 3.87 -17.77
C ASP A 183 -11.00 2.80 -17.00
N LEU A 184 -12.19 2.48 -17.48
CA LEU A 184 -13.01 1.39 -16.94
C LEU A 184 -12.72 0.10 -17.70
N ALA A 185 -12.47 -0.98 -16.96
CA ALA A 185 -12.37 -2.34 -17.46
C ALA A 185 -13.58 -3.15 -16.97
N ILE A 186 -14.25 -3.89 -17.86
CA ILE A 186 -15.41 -4.73 -17.53
C ILE A 186 -15.26 -6.08 -18.20
N ASP A 187 -15.46 -7.15 -17.44
CA ASP A 187 -15.53 -8.52 -17.95
C ASP A 187 -16.95 -8.84 -18.45
N SER A 188 -17.26 -8.44 -19.68
CA SER A 188 -18.53 -8.73 -20.34
C SER A 188 -18.33 -9.10 -21.81
N ASN A 189 -19.10 -10.07 -22.30
CA ASN A 189 -19.13 -10.46 -23.71
C ASN A 189 -20.23 -9.74 -24.52
N ASP A 190 -20.97 -8.83 -23.88
CA ASP A 190 -21.99 -8.02 -24.53
C ASP A 190 -21.31 -6.95 -25.41
N GLU A 191 -21.78 -6.79 -26.65
CA GLU A 191 -21.26 -5.86 -27.66
C GLU A 191 -21.19 -4.41 -27.14
N ASP A 192 -22.10 -4.05 -26.22
CA ASP A 192 -22.09 -2.74 -25.58
C ASP A 192 -20.78 -2.47 -24.82
N TYR A 193 -20.06 -3.49 -24.35
CA TYR A 193 -18.87 -3.35 -23.51
C TYR A 193 -17.57 -3.74 -24.22
N GLU A 194 -17.56 -3.83 -25.55
CA GLU A 194 -16.38 -4.28 -26.32
C GLU A 194 -15.09 -3.51 -25.96
N LYS A 195 -15.19 -2.20 -25.76
CA LYS A 195 -14.06 -1.34 -25.38
C LYS A 195 -13.55 -1.68 -23.97
N GLU A 196 -14.45 -1.70 -23.00
CA GLU A 196 -14.13 -2.04 -21.61
C GLU A 196 -13.62 -3.47 -21.47
N LYS A 197 -14.12 -4.41 -22.28
CA LYS A 197 -13.65 -5.81 -22.34
C LYS A 197 -12.25 -5.91 -22.91
N THR A 198 -11.94 -5.17 -23.97
CA THR A 198 -10.58 -5.11 -24.52
C THR A 198 -9.59 -4.60 -23.48
N ILE A 199 -9.97 -3.58 -22.72
CA ILE A 199 -9.15 -3.05 -21.62
C ILE A 199 -9.00 -4.10 -20.52
N PHE A 200 -10.10 -4.76 -20.13
CA PHE A 200 -10.09 -5.85 -19.15
C PHE A 200 -9.11 -6.95 -19.56
N ASP A 201 -9.24 -7.50 -20.77
CA ASP A 201 -8.39 -8.59 -21.26
C ASP A 201 -6.91 -8.21 -21.36
N THR A 202 -6.63 -6.93 -21.62
CA THR A 202 -5.25 -6.40 -21.69
C THR A 202 -4.57 -6.35 -20.32
N TYR A 203 -5.30 -5.89 -19.29
CA TYR A 203 -4.70 -5.58 -17.99
C TYR A 203 -5.00 -6.60 -16.90
N TYR A 204 -6.07 -7.37 -17.03
CA TYR A 204 -6.41 -8.42 -16.10
C TYR A 204 -5.24 -9.40 -15.89
N PRO A 205 -4.53 -9.90 -16.93
CA PRO A 205 -3.39 -10.78 -16.74
C PRO A 205 -2.27 -10.18 -15.88
N GLN A 206 -2.14 -8.86 -15.83
CA GLN A 206 -1.06 -8.15 -15.13
C GLN A 206 -1.30 -8.01 -13.62
N ILE A 207 -2.54 -8.20 -13.14
CA ILE A 207 -2.85 -8.13 -11.70
C ILE A 207 -2.09 -9.24 -10.95
N ALA A 208 -1.24 -8.87 -10.00
CA ALA A 208 -0.42 -9.83 -9.24
C ALA A 208 -1.22 -10.51 -8.13
N ASN A 209 -2.13 -9.78 -7.49
CA ASN A 209 -2.88 -10.22 -6.32
C ASN A 209 -4.28 -10.78 -6.66
N LYS A 210 -4.44 -11.46 -7.79
CA LYS A 210 -5.74 -12.04 -8.20
C LYS A 210 -6.31 -13.02 -7.17
N SER A 211 -5.43 -13.78 -6.52
CA SER A 211 -5.78 -14.77 -5.48
C SER A 211 -6.45 -14.14 -4.26
N ASP A 212 -6.31 -12.83 -4.06
CA ASP A 212 -6.82 -12.12 -2.89
C ASP A 212 -8.31 -11.75 -3.07
N TYR A 213 -8.87 -12.01 -4.26
CA TYR A 213 -10.25 -11.70 -4.63
C TYR A 213 -11.00 -12.98 -5.02
N GLU A 214 -12.25 -13.11 -4.61
CA GLU A 214 -13.12 -14.22 -5.03
C GLU A 214 -13.42 -14.16 -6.53
N ASP A 215 -13.78 -12.96 -7.01
CA ASP A 215 -14.05 -12.66 -8.41
C ASP A 215 -13.58 -11.23 -8.70
N ILE A 216 -12.98 -11.01 -9.87
CA ILE A 216 -12.71 -9.67 -10.42
C ILE A 216 -13.46 -9.57 -11.75
N PHE A 217 -14.56 -8.81 -11.76
CA PHE A 217 -15.41 -8.63 -12.94
C PHE A 217 -15.39 -7.20 -13.49
N TYR A 218 -14.74 -6.27 -12.78
CA TYR A 218 -14.41 -4.93 -13.26
C TYR A 218 -13.24 -4.37 -12.45
N PHE A 219 -12.56 -3.37 -13.00
CA PHE A 219 -11.59 -2.56 -12.29
C PHE A 219 -11.34 -1.25 -13.05
N TRP A 220 -10.68 -0.30 -12.42
CA TRP A 220 -10.28 0.97 -13.03
C TRP A 220 -8.78 0.96 -13.32
N VAL A 221 -8.42 1.19 -14.56
CA VAL A 221 -7.03 1.21 -15.01
C VAL A 221 -6.49 2.62 -14.87
N VAL A 222 -5.58 2.83 -13.92
CA VAL A 222 -4.91 4.12 -13.70
C VAL A 222 -3.70 4.21 -14.64
N LYS A 223 -3.93 4.78 -15.81
CA LYS A 223 -2.91 4.96 -16.87
C LYS A 223 -1.94 6.08 -16.57
N GLN A 224 -2.38 7.11 -15.85
CA GLN A 224 -1.51 8.21 -15.46
C GLN A 224 -1.94 8.78 -14.11
N ALA A 225 -0.97 8.93 -13.20
CA ALA A 225 -1.15 9.57 -11.92
C ALA A 225 -0.12 10.70 -11.73
N LYS A 226 -0.49 11.68 -10.91
CA LYS A 226 0.34 12.81 -10.51
C LYS A 226 0.67 12.71 -9.03
N ASN A 227 1.94 12.77 -8.67
CA ASN A 227 2.34 12.94 -7.28
C ASN A 227 2.11 14.40 -6.88
N VAL A 228 1.35 14.62 -5.80
CA VAL A 228 0.95 15.94 -5.34
C VAL A 228 1.69 16.26 -4.05
N LEU A 229 2.54 17.30 -4.07
CA LEU A 229 3.21 17.92 -2.91
C LEU A 229 4.22 17.05 -2.11
N GLU A 230 3.91 15.79 -1.82
CA GLU A 230 4.76 14.91 -1.02
C GLU A 230 4.50 13.42 -1.25
N SER A 231 5.47 12.62 -0.83
CA SER A 231 5.22 11.25 -0.40
C SER A 231 5.69 11.13 1.05
N SER A 232 5.21 10.12 1.77
CA SER A 232 5.49 9.98 3.19
C SER A 232 5.98 8.61 3.59
N LEU A 233 6.77 8.58 4.65
CA LEU A 233 6.96 7.39 5.46
C LEU A 233 5.85 7.33 6.50
N VAL A 234 5.30 6.13 6.72
CA VAL A 234 4.22 5.86 7.67
C VAL A 234 4.55 4.59 8.45
N MET A 235 4.09 4.53 9.71
CA MET A 235 4.27 3.33 10.54
C MET A 235 3.44 2.15 10.02
N PHE A 236 2.21 2.44 9.60
CA PHE A 236 1.28 1.45 9.05
C PHE A 236 0.53 2.10 7.90
N GLY A 237 0.72 1.59 6.69
CA GLY A 237 -0.22 1.81 5.62
C GLY A 237 -1.23 0.65 5.54
N SER A 238 -2.37 0.90 4.92
CA SER A 238 -3.33 -0.17 4.69
C SER A 238 -2.69 -1.16 3.72
N ASN A 239 -2.35 -2.33 4.22
CA ASN A 239 -1.90 -3.46 3.42
C ASN A 239 -3.03 -4.50 3.42
N PRO A 240 -3.69 -4.81 2.29
CA PRO A 240 -4.69 -5.87 2.22
C PRO A 240 -4.06 -7.25 2.44
N ALA A 241 -2.72 -7.37 2.33
CA ALA A 241 -1.97 -8.60 2.56
C ALA A 241 -1.60 -8.84 4.04
N THR A 242 -2.29 -8.21 5.00
CA THR A 242 -2.36 -8.79 6.35
C THR A 242 -3.24 -10.04 6.27
N GLY A 243 -2.59 -11.19 6.05
CA GLY A 243 -3.24 -12.48 6.13
C GLY A 243 -4.08 -12.56 7.40
N ARG A 244 -5.34 -12.99 7.26
CA ARG A 244 -6.03 -13.64 8.37
C ARG A 244 -5.04 -14.65 8.92
N ILE A 245 -4.62 -14.52 10.18
CA ILE A 245 -3.99 -15.62 10.90
C ILE A 245 -5.09 -16.69 10.95
N GLN A 246 -5.09 -17.60 9.97
CA GLN A 246 -5.66 -18.92 10.20
C GLN A 246 -4.73 -19.53 11.24
N GLU A 247 -5.24 -19.65 12.47
CA GLU A 247 -4.63 -20.45 13.52
C GLU A 247 -4.43 -21.87 12.98
N ASN A 248 -3.24 -22.14 12.46
CA ASN A 248 -2.72 -23.46 12.20
C ASN A 248 -1.21 -23.30 12.04
N GLU A 249 -0.51 -23.22 13.17
CA GLU A 249 0.75 -23.94 13.38
C GLU A 249 1.14 -23.87 14.86
N GLU A 250 1.50 -25.04 15.40
CA GLU A 250 1.73 -25.33 16.81
C GLU A 250 2.83 -24.45 17.45
N PRO A 251 2.76 -24.18 18.77
CA PRO A 251 3.74 -23.33 19.43
C PRO A 251 5.14 -23.99 19.46
N VAL A 252 6.11 -23.28 18.88
CA VAL A 252 7.54 -23.58 18.99
C VAL A 252 7.96 -23.52 20.46
N LYS A 253 8.32 -24.68 21.03
CA LYS A 253 8.98 -24.78 22.33
C LYS A 253 10.41 -24.24 22.23
N SER A 254 10.69 -23.12 22.91
CA SER A 254 11.95 -22.73 23.60
C SER A 254 11.81 -21.23 23.92
N THR A 255 12.02 -20.71 25.13
CA THR A 255 13.03 -21.04 26.14
C THR A 255 12.51 -20.65 27.52
N LEU A 256 12.74 -21.52 28.50
CA LEU A 256 12.44 -21.30 29.92
C LEU A 256 13.22 -20.11 30.47
N ILE A 257 12.54 -19.11 31.03
CA ILE A 257 13.10 -18.25 32.06
C ILE A 257 12.51 -18.74 33.38
N ASN A 258 13.32 -19.51 34.13
CA ASN A 258 13.00 -19.86 35.51
C ASN A 258 12.98 -18.58 36.34
N ILE A 259 11.80 -18.23 36.85
CA ILE A 259 11.68 -17.36 38.01
C ILE A 259 11.22 -18.28 39.14
N GLU A 260 12.12 -18.58 40.07
CA GLU A 260 11.82 -19.33 41.29
C GLU A 260 10.74 -18.60 42.11
N PRO A 261 9.67 -19.29 42.55
CA PRO A 261 8.70 -18.71 43.46
C PRO A 261 9.20 -18.73 44.90
N ALA A 262 9.02 -17.61 45.60
CA ALA A 262 9.28 -17.46 47.03
C ALA A 262 8.34 -18.36 47.85
N ASP A 263 8.93 -19.11 48.78
CA ASP A 263 8.25 -19.95 49.76
C ASP A 263 7.30 -19.13 50.66
N ALA A 264 6.02 -19.53 50.70
CA ALA A 264 5.14 -19.26 51.82
C ALA A 264 4.26 -20.50 52.05
N THR A 265 4.66 -21.30 53.04
CA THR A 265 4.01 -22.54 53.47
C THR A 265 2.87 -22.28 54.45
N HIS A 266 1.73 -22.97 54.19
CA HIS A 266 0.72 -23.52 55.12
C HIS A 266 -0.05 -22.53 56.04
N GLY A 267 -1.36 -22.64 56.26
CA GLY A 267 -2.33 -23.69 55.95
C GLY A 267 -3.73 -23.30 56.43
N GLU A 268 -4.68 -24.12 55.99
CA GLU A 268 -6.12 -24.26 56.27
C GLU A 268 -6.74 -23.51 57.48
N GLN A 269 -7.96 -22.96 57.31
CA GLN A 269 -9.21 -23.65 57.71
C GLN A 269 -10.49 -22.82 57.44
N ASN A 270 -11.46 -23.51 56.84
CA ASN A 270 -12.93 -23.35 56.87
C ASN A 270 -13.57 -22.27 57.78
N LYS A 271 -14.50 -21.48 57.23
CA LYS A 271 -15.97 -21.64 57.44
C LYS A 271 -16.78 -20.51 56.75
N ASN A 272 -17.92 -20.93 56.18
CA ASN A 272 -19.07 -20.12 55.75
C ASN A 272 -19.48 -19.05 56.76
N ILE A 273 -20.08 -17.95 56.29
CA ILE A 273 -21.48 -17.55 56.58
C ILE A 273 -21.88 -16.36 55.69
N ASN A 274 -23.14 -16.43 55.26
CA ASN A 274 -23.93 -15.49 54.45
C ASN A 274 -24.03 -14.06 55.01
N ASP A 275 -24.52 -13.20 54.10
CA ASP A 275 -25.30 -11.98 54.32
C ASP A 275 -24.60 -10.78 54.96
N LEU A 276 -24.48 -9.68 54.20
CA LEU A 276 -25.43 -8.58 54.35
C LEU A 276 -25.31 -7.56 53.21
N PHE A 277 -26.44 -7.33 52.55
CA PHE A 277 -26.75 -6.13 51.78
C PHE A 277 -26.88 -4.90 52.70
N LEU A 278 -26.81 -3.71 52.07
CA LEU A 278 -27.25 -2.38 52.54
C LEU A 278 -26.25 -1.67 53.49
N ILE A 279 -25.83 -0.42 53.27
CA ILE A 279 -26.46 0.77 52.64
C ILE A 279 -25.38 1.56 51.89
#